data_AF-A0A1Y4YD02-F1
#
_entry.id   AF-A0A1Y4YD02-F1
#
_cell.length_a   1.000
_cell.length_b   1.000
_cell.length_c   1.000
_cell.angle_alpha   90.00
_cell.angle_beta   90.00
_cell.angle_gamma   90.00
#
_symmetry.space_group_name_H-M   'P 1'
#
loop_
_entity.id
_entity.type
_entity.pdbx_description
1 polymer ?
#
loop_
_entity_poly.entity_id
_entity_poly.type
_entity_poly.pdbx_seq_one_letter_code
_entity_poly.pdbx_strand_id
1 'polypeptide(L)'
;MIEIKRLPEFDEWLDGIKDNMTRIRLNRRLDKVQRGNWGDIKPLQDGVWEMREFFGSGWRMYYIQHGDVVIVMLGGGDKSTQQQDIDRAVKLSKTLED
;
A
#
# COMPACT_ATOMS: atom_id res chain seq x y z
N MET A 1 -7.96 11.83 -12.06
CA MET A 1 -7.86 11.57 -10.61
C MET A 1 -7.60 10.08 -10.48
N ILE A 2 -6.62 9.69 -9.68
CA ILE A 2 -6.29 8.27 -9.48
C ILE A 2 -7.35 7.67 -8.55
N GLU A 3 -7.92 6.54 -8.96
CA GLU A 3 -8.86 5.78 -8.13
C GLU A 3 -8.07 4.81 -7.25
N ILE A 4 -8.38 4.76 -5.96
CA ILE A 4 -7.76 3.81 -5.02
C ILE A 4 -8.83 2.84 -4.54
N LYS A 5 -8.66 1.57 -4.90
CA LYS A 5 -9.41 0.44 -4.36
C LYS A 5 -8.58 -0.22 -3.26
N ARG A 6 -9.23 -0.62 -2.18
CA ARG A 6 -8.59 -1.26 -1.03
C ARG A 6 -9.13 -2.67 -0.92
N LEU A 7 -8.22 -3.65 -0.82
CA LEU A 7 -8.62 -5.01 -0.46
C LEU A 7 -8.91 -5.10 1.04
N PRO A 8 -9.74 -6.06 1.48
CA PRO A 8 -10.00 -6.30 2.90
C PRO A 8 -8.71 -6.44 3.73
N GLU A 9 -7.68 -7.10 3.20
CA GLU A 9 -6.39 -7.27 3.87
C GLU A 9 -5.68 -5.95 4.16
N PHE A 10 -5.85 -4.95 3.28
CA PHE A 10 -5.31 -3.61 3.51
C PHE A 10 -6.07 -2.89 4.63
N ASP A 11 -7.40 -2.94 4.60
CA ASP A 11 -8.23 -2.29 5.61
C ASP A 11 -8.03 -2.94 6.99
N GLU A 12 -7.98 -4.27 7.07
CA GLU A 12 -7.65 -5.02 8.30
C GLU A 12 -6.29 -4.63 8.87
N TRP A 13 -5.27 -4.54 8.02
CA TRP A 13 -3.94 -4.09 8.43
C TRP A 13 -3.99 -2.65 8.96
N LEU A 14 -4.61 -1.74 8.21
CA LEU A 14 -4.67 -0.32 8.57
C LEU A 14 -5.42 -0.11 9.88
N ASP A 15 -6.52 -0.84 10.09
CA ASP A 15 -7.32 -0.79 11.32
C ASP A 15 -6.63 -1.46 12.51
N GLY A 16 -5.75 -2.43 12.25
CA GLY A 16 -4.87 -3.03 13.26
C GLY A 16 -3.84 -2.06 13.87
N ILE A 17 -3.57 -0.92 13.21
CA ILE A 17 -2.64 0.09 13.73
C ILE A 17 -3.29 0.86 14.89
N LYS A 18 -2.81 0.61 16.11
CA LYS A 18 -3.32 1.24 17.34
C LYS A 18 -3.12 2.76 17.40
N ASP A 19 -2.09 3.29 16.75
CA ASP A 19 -1.83 4.73 16.71
C ASP A 19 -2.70 5.44 15.66
N ASN A 20 -3.68 6.19 16.14
CA ASN A 20 -4.58 7.00 15.30
C ASN A 20 -3.84 8.01 14.43
N MET A 21 -2.75 8.61 14.94
CA MET A 21 -2.01 9.62 14.17
C MET A 21 -1.28 8.97 13.00
N THR A 22 -0.75 7.77 13.17
CA THR A 22 -0.21 6.96 12.08
C THR A 22 -1.28 6.66 11.03
N ARG A 23 -2.47 6.17 11.43
CA ARG A 23 -3.57 5.89 10.49
C ARG A 23 -3.98 7.13 9.68
N ILE A 24 -4.08 8.30 10.33
CA ILE A 24 -4.39 9.57 9.64
C ILE A 24 -3.30 9.93 8.63
N ARG A 25 -2.02 9.76 8.97
CA ARG A 25 -0.91 10.07 8.06
C ARG A 25 -0.88 9.16 6.84
N LEU A 26 -1.13 7.86 7.03
CA LEU A 26 -1.21 6.89 5.93
C LEU A 26 -2.40 7.19 5.01
N ASN A 27 -3.58 7.47 5.55
CA ASN A 27 -4.73 7.90 4.74
C ASN A 27 -4.46 9.19 3.97
N ARG A 28 -3.84 10.19 4.60
CA ARG A 28 -3.45 11.43 3.91
C ARG A 28 -2.46 11.20 2.77
N ARG A 29 -1.64 10.15 2.85
CA ARG A 29 -0.78 9.75 1.73
C ARG A 29 -1.61 9.22 0.57
N LEU A 30 -2.61 8.37 0.82
CA LEU A 30 -3.54 7.91 -0.20
C LEU A 30 -4.28 9.08 -0.86
N ASP A 31 -4.75 10.06 -0.08
CA ASP A 31 -5.39 11.27 -0.62
C ASP A 31 -4.47 12.05 -1.58
N LYS A 32 -3.18 12.12 -1.27
CA LYS A 32 -2.18 12.77 -2.14
C LYS A 32 -1.99 11.99 -3.43
N VAL A 33 -1.96 10.67 -3.35
CA VAL A 33 -1.82 9.77 -4.50
C VAL A 33 -3.03 9.91 -5.43
N GLN A 34 -4.26 10.00 -4.90
CA GLN A 34 -5.46 10.27 -5.70
C GLN A 34 -5.35 11.55 -6.54
N ARG A 35 -4.58 12.54 -6.05
CA ARG A 35 -4.28 13.81 -6.75
C ARG A 35 -3.02 13.77 -7.61
N GLY A 36 -2.40 12.61 -7.81
CA GLY A 36 -1.20 12.45 -8.64
C GLY A 36 0.13 12.64 -7.89
N ASN A 37 0.12 12.80 -6.57
CA ASN A 37 1.34 12.92 -5.77
C ASN A 37 1.66 11.61 -5.04
N TRP A 38 2.54 10.83 -5.65
CA TRP A 38 3.00 9.53 -5.17
C TRP A 38 4.01 9.62 -4.02
N GLY A 39 4.87 10.64 -4.07
CA GLY A 39 6.07 10.76 -3.25
C GLY A 39 7.02 9.58 -3.40
N ASP A 40 7.43 8.93 -2.30
CA ASP A 40 8.44 7.87 -2.36
C ASP A 40 7.78 6.51 -2.64
N ILE A 41 7.98 6.03 -3.87
CA ILE A 41 7.54 4.72 -4.35
C ILE A 41 8.71 3.93 -4.91
N LYS A 42 8.61 2.59 -4.87
CA LYS A 42 9.56 1.68 -5.48
C LYS A 42 8.86 0.52 -6.19
N PRO A 43 9.30 0.13 -7.39
CA PRO A 43 8.87 -1.13 -7.98
C PRO A 43 9.45 -2.30 -7.19
N LEU A 44 8.68 -3.36 -7.04
CA LEU A 44 9.07 -4.64 -6.48
C LEU A 44 8.92 -5.73 -7.57
N GLN A 45 8.79 -6.99 -7.16
CA GLN A 45 8.59 -8.13 -8.04
C GLN A 45 7.12 -8.29 -8.47
N ASP A 46 6.90 -8.97 -9.60
CA ASP A 46 5.56 -9.36 -10.09
C ASP A 46 4.55 -8.20 -10.18
N GLY A 47 5.01 -7.02 -10.64
CA GLY A 47 4.15 -5.86 -10.84
C GLY A 47 3.69 -5.15 -9.56
N VAL A 48 4.11 -5.64 -8.38
CA VAL A 48 3.81 -5.00 -7.09
C VAL A 48 4.72 -3.79 -6.90
N TRP A 49 4.16 -2.76 -6.28
CA TRP A 49 4.85 -1.53 -5.90
C TRP A 49 4.74 -1.30 -4.39
N GLU A 50 5.74 -0.62 -3.86
CA GLU A 50 5.78 -0.21 -2.46
C GLU A 50 5.76 1.31 -2.37
N MET A 51 4.96 1.83 -1.43
CA MET A 51 4.97 3.22 -1.02
C MET A 51 5.59 3.35 0.37
N ARG A 52 6.59 4.21 0.52
CA ARG A 52 7.45 4.26 1.70
C ARG A 52 7.21 5.52 2.52
N GLU A 53 6.89 5.32 3.78
CA GLU A 53 6.83 6.37 4.79
C GLU A 53 7.92 6.14 5.84
N PHE A 54 8.75 7.15 6.11
CA PHE A 54 9.94 6.99 6.95
C PHE A 54 9.73 7.37 8.42
N PHE A 55 8.52 7.80 8.81
CA PHE A 55 8.22 8.11 10.20
C PHE A 55 7.86 6.85 11.00
N GLY A 56 7.98 6.92 12.33
CA GLY A 56 7.68 5.80 13.23
C GLY A 56 8.52 4.57 12.89
N SER A 57 7.88 3.40 12.77
CA SER A 57 8.52 2.13 12.42
C SER A 57 9.00 2.05 10.96
N GLY A 58 8.73 3.07 10.14
CA GLY A 58 9.01 3.04 8.71
C GLY A 58 7.96 2.24 7.95
N TRP A 59 6.77 2.80 7.81
CA TRP A 59 5.60 2.14 7.21
C TRP A 59 5.72 1.92 5.71
N ARG A 60 5.12 0.83 5.24
CA ARG A 60 5.07 0.39 3.84
C ARG A 60 3.64 0.07 3.46
N MET A 61 3.21 0.55 2.31
CA MET A 61 1.93 0.18 1.72
C MET A 61 2.18 -0.43 0.35
N TYR A 62 1.60 -1.58 0.09
CA TYR A 62 1.83 -2.36 -1.13
C TYR A 62 0.61 -2.26 -2.04
N TYR A 63 0.87 -2.09 -3.33
CA TYR A 63 -0.18 -1.94 -4.31
C TYR A 63 0.22 -2.50 -5.68
N ILE A 64 -0.78 -2.74 -6.52
CA ILE A 64 -0.60 -2.88 -7.96
C ILE A 64 -1.31 -1.72 -8.66
N GLN A 65 -0.79 -1.37 -9.84
CA GLN A 65 -1.48 -0.47 -10.75
C GLN A 65 -2.27 -1.32 -11.76
N HIS A 66 -3.58 -1.09 -11.83
CA HIS A 66 -4.47 -1.73 -12.79
C HIS A 66 -4.94 -0.70 -13.81
N GLY A 67 -4.60 -0.91 -15.07
CA GLY A 67 -4.80 0.08 -16.13
C GLY A 67 -4.06 1.40 -15.87
N ASP A 68 -4.61 2.50 -16.37
CA ASP A 68 -3.89 3.77 -16.39
C ASP A 68 -4.00 4.58 -15.08
N VAL A 69 -5.01 4.29 -14.24
CA VAL A 69 -5.37 5.19 -13.11
C VAL A 69 -5.88 4.48 -11.85
N VAL A 70 -6.05 3.16 -11.85
CA VAL A 70 -6.56 2.43 -10.67
C VAL A 70 -5.40 1.84 -9.88
N ILE A 71 -5.38 2.11 -8.59
CA ILE A 71 -4.48 1.50 -7.62
C ILE A 71 -5.27 0.51 -6.78
N VAL A 72 -4.78 -0.72 -6.65
CA VAL A 72 -5.35 -1.70 -5.72
C VAL A 72 -4.37 -1.88 -4.57
N MET A 73 -4.77 -1.45 -3.38
CA MET A 73 -3.98 -1.63 -2.16
C MET A 73 -4.13 -3.06 -1.65
N LEU A 74 -3.00 -3.76 -1.53
CA LEU A 74 -2.94 -5.19 -1.21
C LEU A 74 -2.69 -5.45 0.28
N GLY A 75 -2.06 -4.49 0.95
CA GLY A 75 -1.67 -4.63 2.35
C GLY A 75 -0.66 -3.56 2.76
N GLY A 76 -0.18 -3.68 3.99
CA GLY A 76 0.91 -2.86 4.47
C GLY A 76 1.63 -3.53 5.61
N GLY A 77 2.69 -2.87 6.06
CA GLY A 77 3.49 -3.33 7.17
C GLY A 77 4.47 -2.25 7.58
N ASP A 78 5.44 -2.63 8.40
CA ASP A 78 6.59 -1.78 8.69
C ASP A 78 7.88 -2.42 8.19
N LYS A 79 8.99 -1.71 8.37
CA LYS A 79 10.28 -2.15 7.86
C LYS A 79 10.71 -3.52 8.43
N SER A 80 10.23 -3.93 9.61
CA SER A 80 10.63 -5.19 10.24
C SER A 80 10.00 -6.42 9.60
N THR A 81 8.82 -6.27 8.99
CA THR A 81 8.07 -7.36 8.33
C THR A 81 8.13 -7.33 6.81
N GLN A 82 8.87 -6.36 6.25
CA GLN A 82 8.85 -6.01 4.83
C GLN A 82 8.87 -7.21 3.87
N GLN A 83 9.80 -8.17 4.04
CA GLN A 83 9.89 -9.30 3.13
C GLN A 83 8.63 -10.20 3.14
N GLN A 84 8.08 -10.46 4.33
CA GLN A 84 6.86 -11.27 4.48
C GLN A 84 5.65 -10.55 3.86
N ASP A 85 5.58 -9.23 4.04
CA ASP A 85 4.49 -8.43 3.48
C ASP A 85 4.56 -8.36 1.95
N ILE A 86 5.77 -8.26 1.38
CA ILE A 86 5.99 -8.32 -0.07
C ILE A 86 5.52 -9.66 -0.63
N ASP A 87 5.90 -10.77 0.01
CA ASP A 87 5.51 -12.11 -0.44
C ASP A 87 3.98 -12.28 -0.39
N ARG A 88 3.33 -11.74 0.64
CA ARG A 88 1.86 -11.73 0.75
C ARG A 88 1.21 -10.87 -0.33
N ALA A 89 1.73 -9.66 -0.57
CA ALA A 89 1.21 -8.77 -1.60
C ALA A 89 1.32 -9.40 -3.01
N VAL A 90 2.46 -10.02 -3.32
CA VAL A 90 2.66 -10.74 -4.59
C VAL A 90 1.72 -11.93 -4.75
N LYS A 91 1.40 -12.63 -3.65
CA LYS A 91 0.41 -13.69 -3.70
C LYS A 91 -1.00 -13.14 -3.98
N LEU A 92 -1.37 -12.02 -3.37
CA LEU A 92 -2.66 -11.37 -3.57
C LEU A 92 -2.79 -10.73 -4.97
N SER A 93 -1.72 -10.18 -5.53
CA SER A 93 -1.77 -9.60 -6.88
C SER A 93 -2.18 -10.66 -7.92
N LYS A 94 -1.67 -11.88 -7.78
CA LYS A 94 -1.98 -13.02 -8.67
C LYS A 94 -3.44 -13.47 -8.61
N THR A 95 -4.17 -13.15 -7.54
CA THR A 95 -5.61 -13.46 -7.46
C THR A 95 -6.49 -12.40 -8.10
N LEU A 96 -5.91 -11.27 -8.52
CA LEU A 96 -6.60 -10.16 -9.17
C LEU A 96 -6.41 -10.13 -10.69
N GLU A 97 -5.56 -11.02 -11.24
CA GLU A 97 -5.27 -11.13 -12.67
C GLU A 97 -6.23 -12.06 -13.44
N ASP A 98 -7.37 -12.45 -12.84
CA ASP A 98 -8.47 -13.20 -13.48
C ASP A 98 -9.66 -12.31 -13.85
#